data_AF-A0A5Q4T4A2-F1
#
_entry.id   AF-A0A5Q4T4A2-F1
#
_cell.length_a   1.000
_cell.length_b   1.000
_cell.length_c   1.000
_cell.angle_alpha   90.00
_cell.angle_beta   90.00
_cell.angle_gamma   90.00
#
_symmetry.space_group_name_H-M   'P 1'
#
loop_
_entity.id
_entity.type
_entity.pdbx_description
1 polymer ?
#
loop_
_entity_poly.entity_id
_entity_poly.type
_entity_poly.pdbx_seq_one_letter_code
_entity_poly.pdbx_strand_id
1 'polypeptide(L)'
;MDSGSDSDERPRFLVVTVGARPAFHAVVAAALSGLAEPPDDGPEGTRTGRRLVTGVPGPVPAPPDHADWHTVVSRARRYLDRVVPDATVRHLGAGSFPEAARALAAARAGRRDDDLLALVLVETDGPGRQPDEAVTAGLALLGDALDGVRHTFTSRTVLVYDRAPLGRTLIAGPYGRRQLPDRDWVLASDVVVAFTDWVQLDYASSALRGSSAAGPSLLGGELAAFLDARAGARWGLHYYTGSVVSGLIGDLEEHAARAGNPVLRGPSEHSLACGALARWQLDGAPFLIVVTSGMIDEFRGTLANLRESRARGFIVCADSSPGAWFPF
;
A
#
# COMPACT_ATOMS: atom_id res chain seq x y z
N MET A 1 -25.96 0.25 -33.23
CA MET A 1 -24.52 0.05 -33.40
C MET A 1 -23.87 1.36 -33.00
N ASP A 2 -23.55 1.51 -31.72
CA ASP A 2 -22.65 2.54 -31.23
C ASP A 2 -21.68 1.79 -30.32
N SER A 3 -20.54 1.42 -30.90
CA SER A 3 -19.43 0.76 -30.22
C SER A 3 -18.71 1.83 -29.40
N GLY A 4 -18.82 1.69 -28.07
CA GLY A 4 -18.08 2.49 -27.11
C GLY A 4 -16.57 2.41 -27.37
N SER A 5 -16.00 3.56 -27.67
CA SER A 5 -14.57 3.83 -27.57
C SER A 5 -14.26 4.06 -26.09
N ASP A 6 -14.20 2.99 -25.31
CA ASP A 6 -13.55 3.04 -23.98
C ASP A 6 -12.04 3.01 -24.24
N SER A 7 -11.41 4.14 -23.97
CA SER A 7 -10.01 4.42 -24.26
C SER A 7 -9.09 3.42 -23.56
N ASP A 8 -8.32 2.73 -24.39
CA ASP A 8 -7.23 1.78 -24.10
C ASP A 8 -6.01 2.50 -23.45
N GLU A 9 -6.25 3.29 -22.41
CA GLU A 9 -5.22 4.12 -21.77
C GLU A 9 -4.46 3.30 -20.72
N ARG A 10 -3.27 2.86 -21.15
CA ARG A 10 -2.26 2.24 -20.29
C ARG A 10 -2.02 3.10 -19.03
N PRO A 11 -1.99 2.51 -17.81
CA PRO A 11 -1.74 3.28 -16.59
C PRO A 11 -0.39 3.97 -16.64
N ARG A 12 -0.32 5.24 -16.24
CA ARG A 12 0.92 6.04 -16.25
C ARG A 12 1.26 6.50 -14.85
N PHE A 13 2.34 5.97 -14.29
CA PHE A 13 2.80 6.24 -12.94
C PHE A 13 3.98 7.21 -12.96
N LEU A 14 3.90 8.26 -12.13
CA LEU A 14 4.96 9.23 -11.94
C LEU A 14 5.68 8.96 -10.62
N VAL A 15 7.01 8.85 -10.66
CA VAL A 15 7.89 8.80 -9.49
C VAL A 15 8.82 10.01 -9.53
N VAL A 16 8.83 10.79 -8.46
CA VAL A 16 9.70 11.97 -8.32
C VAL A 16 10.78 11.68 -7.28
N THR A 17 12.03 12.00 -7.59
CA THR A 17 13.16 11.94 -6.67
C THR A 17 13.77 13.31 -6.48
N VAL A 18 13.96 13.70 -5.23
CA VAL A 18 14.56 14.98 -4.83
C VAL A 18 15.75 14.70 -3.94
N GLY A 19 16.95 15.13 -4.33
CA GLY A 19 18.15 14.89 -3.54
C GLY A 19 19.38 15.51 -4.17
N ALA A 20 20.39 15.87 -3.38
CA ALA A 20 21.59 16.50 -3.93
C ALA A 20 22.56 15.48 -4.56
N ARG A 21 22.47 14.19 -4.18
CA ARG A 21 23.45 13.18 -4.57
C ARG A 21 23.04 12.45 -5.84
N PRO A 22 23.87 12.45 -6.91
CA PRO A 22 23.62 11.66 -8.12
C PRO A 22 23.46 10.16 -7.86
N ALA A 23 24.16 9.62 -6.86
CA ALA A 23 24.07 8.21 -6.48
C ALA A 23 22.65 7.82 -6.03
N PHE A 24 21.96 8.68 -5.27
CA PHE A 24 20.59 8.43 -4.82
C PHE A 24 19.63 8.29 -6.03
N HIS A 25 19.72 9.23 -6.98
CA HIS A 25 18.91 9.17 -8.20
C HIS A 25 19.22 7.94 -9.05
N ALA A 26 20.51 7.58 -9.18
CA ALA A 26 20.94 6.43 -9.96
C ALA A 26 20.37 5.11 -9.39
N VAL A 27 20.41 4.94 -8.06
CA VAL A 27 19.86 3.74 -7.40
C VAL A 27 18.35 3.65 -7.58
N VAL A 28 17.61 4.75 -7.41
CA VAL A 28 16.17 4.76 -7.64
C VAL A 28 15.83 4.43 -9.10
N ALA A 29 16.50 5.08 -10.05
CA ALA A 29 16.29 4.84 -11.47
C ALA A 29 16.55 3.37 -11.84
N ALA A 30 17.63 2.80 -11.31
CA ALA A 30 17.99 1.42 -11.52
C ALA A 30 16.94 0.46 -10.89
N ALA A 31 16.45 0.75 -9.68
CA ALA A 31 15.42 -0.04 -9.02
C ALA A 31 14.11 -0.08 -9.83
N LEU A 32 13.65 1.08 -10.32
CA LEU A 32 12.46 1.19 -11.17
C LEU A 32 12.67 0.50 -12.54
N SER A 33 13.86 0.62 -13.12
CA SER A 33 14.24 -0.11 -14.34
C SER A 33 14.19 -1.61 -14.11
N GLY A 34 14.60 -2.05 -12.92
CA GLY A 34 14.48 -3.42 -12.45
C GLY A 34 13.04 -3.92 -12.37
N LEU A 35 12.00 -3.09 -12.46
CA LEU A 35 10.59 -3.53 -12.51
C LEU A 35 10.00 -3.55 -13.92
N ALA A 36 10.69 -2.93 -14.88
CA ALA A 36 10.34 -2.97 -16.29
C ALA A 36 10.89 -4.25 -16.95
N GLU A 37 10.27 -4.68 -18.05
CA GLU A 37 10.84 -5.76 -18.86
C GLU A 37 12.15 -5.30 -19.54
N PRO A 38 13.16 -6.19 -19.67
CA PRO A 38 14.33 -5.87 -20.47
C PRO A 38 13.90 -5.59 -21.91
N PRO A 39 14.54 -4.63 -22.60
CA PRO A 39 14.30 -4.45 -24.04
C PRO A 39 14.77 -5.72 -24.76
N ASP A 40 13.84 -6.46 -25.33
CA ASP A 40 14.15 -7.56 -26.25
C ASP A 40 14.41 -6.95 -27.64
N ASP A 41 15.46 -7.40 -28.33
CA ASP A 41 15.89 -6.91 -29.65
C ASP A 41 14.94 -7.37 -30.81
N GLY A 42 13.67 -7.61 -30.49
CA GLY A 42 12.64 -8.06 -31.43
C GLY A 42 12.02 -6.91 -32.24
N PRO A 43 11.50 -7.19 -33.46
CA PRO A 43 10.91 -6.18 -34.34
C PRO A 43 9.67 -5.53 -33.69
N GLU A 44 9.53 -4.21 -33.90
CA GLU A 44 8.66 -3.24 -33.18
C GLU A 44 7.13 -3.46 -33.18
N GLY A 45 6.63 -4.65 -33.51
CA GLY A 45 5.21 -4.86 -33.83
C GLY A 45 4.25 -5.15 -32.68
N THR A 46 4.70 -5.71 -31.55
CA THR A 46 3.79 -6.19 -30.49
C THR A 46 4.48 -6.12 -29.12
N ARG A 47 4.54 -4.91 -28.54
CA ARG A 47 5.11 -4.67 -27.20
C ARG A 47 4.02 -4.74 -26.13
N THR A 48 3.91 -5.89 -25.46
CA THR A 48 3.17 -6.07 -24.19
C THR A 48 4.19 -6.13 -23.06
N GLY A 49 4.19 -5.17 -22.14
CA GLY A 49 5.19 -5.09 -21.08
C GLY A 49 5.36 -3.71 -20.47
N ARG A 50 5.59 -3.64 -19.16
CA ARG A 50 5.78 -2.39 -18.41
C ARG A 50 7.00 -1.64 -18.92
N ARG A 51 6.83 -0.36 -19.23
CA ARG A 51 7.89 0.49 -19.79
C ARG A 51 8.31 1.56 -18.80
N LEU A 52 9.63 1.69 -18.57
CA LEU A 52 10.19 2.89 -17.94
C LEU A 52 10.41 3.95 -19.01
N VAL A 53 9.87 5.14 -18.79
CA VAL A 53 10.01 6.32 -19.68
C VAL A 53 10.64 7.44 -18.85
N THR A 54 11.92 7.30 -18.53
CA THR A 54 12.94 8.37 -18.36
C THR A 54 14.24 7.83 -17.72
N GLY A 55 15.39 8.40 -18.16
CA GLY A 55 16.75 8.13 -17.66
C GLY A 55 17.40 6.90 -18.29
N VAL A 56 18.56 7.05 -18.96
CA VAL A 56 19.30 5.91 -19.50
C VAL A 56 19.72 5.02 -18.32
N PRO A 57 19.28 3.74 -18.26
CA PRO A 57 19.54 2.91 -17.10
C PRO A 57 21.01 2.50 -17.04
N GLY A 58 21.64 2.73 -15.89
CA GLY A 58 22.74 1.87 -15.44
C GLY A 58 22.14 0.64 -14.77
N PRO A 59 22.77 -0.55 -14.86
CA PRO A 59 22.30 -1.72 -14.12
C PRO A 59 22.29 -1.40 -12.62
N VAL A 60 21.26 -1.87 -11.89
CA VAL A 60 21.35 -1.93 -10.42
C VAL A 60 22.60 -2.73 -10.12
N PRO A 61 23.54 -2.26 -9.27
CA PRO A 61 24.61 -3.10 -8.79
C PRO A 61 23.98 -4.33 -8.14
N ALA A 62 23.99 -5.46 -8.84
CA ALA A 62 23.50 -6.71 -8.29
C ALA A 62 24.38 -6.98 -7.06
N PRO A 63 23.81 -7.07 -5.85
CA PRO A 63 24.61 -7.44 -4.70
C PRO A 63 25.19 -8.83 -4.97
N PRO A 64 26.50 -9.06 -4.74
CA PRO A 64 27.06 -10.39 -4.88
C PRO A 64 26.32 -11.36 -3.95
N ASP A 65 25.75 -12.42 -4.52
CA ASP A 65 25.17 -13.60 -3.86
C ASP A 65 23.99 -13.40 -2.88
N HIS A 66 23.27 -12.28 -2.92
CA HIS A 66 22.08 -12.10 -2.07
C HIS A 66 20.78 -12.58 -2.74
N ALA A 67 20.39 -13.82 -2.42
CA ALA A 67 19.13 -14.43 -2.86
C ALA A 67 17.88 -13.61 -2.50
N ASP A 68 17.93 -12.82 -1.42
CA ASP A 68 16.79 -12.01 -0.94
C ASP A 68 16.42 -10.88 -1.90
N TRP A 69 17.41 -10.17 -2.46
CA TRP A 69 17.18 -9.11 -3.45
C TRP A 69 16.49 -9.66 -4.71
N HIS A 70 17.01 -10.75 -5.26
CA HIS A 70 16.42 -11.41 -6.41
C HIS A 70 15.00 -11.92 -6.12
N THR A 71 14.75 -12.39 -4.90
CA THR A 71 13.43 -12.83 -4.46
C THR A 71 12.44 -11.68 -4.39
N VAL A 72 12.83 -10.53 -3.80
CA VAL A 72 11.98 -9.33 -3.72
C VAL A 72 11.61 -8.83 -5.12
N VAL A 73 12.60 -8.63 -5.99
CA VAL A 73 12.36 -8.14 -7.36
C VAL A 73 11.51 -9.11 -8.17
N SER A 74 11.79 -10.43 -8.07
CA SER A 74 11.01 -11.46 -8.78
C SER A 74 9.55 -11.50 -8.33
N ARG A 75 9.30 -11.39 -7.01
CA ARG A 75 7.94 -11.35 -6.45
C ARG A 75 7.20 -10.07 -6.86
N ALA A 76 7.87 -8.92 -6.79
CA ALA A 76 7.32 -7.64 -7.19
C ALA A 76 6.94 -7.63 -8.68
N ARG A 77 7.85 -8.06 -9.56
CA ARG A 77 7.59 -8.21 -11.00
C ARG A 77 6.37 -9.08 -11.27
N ARG A 78 6.34 -10.29 -10.71
CA ARG A 78 5.22 -11.23 -10.90
C ARG A 78 3.88 -10.62 -10.48
N TYR A 79 3.86 -9.89 -9.37
CA TYR A 79 2.65 -9.20 -8.93
C TYR A 79 2.25 -8.08 -9.90
N LEU A 80 3.19 -7.21 -10.27
CA LEU A 80 2.96 -6.11 -11.19
C LEU A 80 2.55 -6.61 -12.58
N ASP A 81 3.09 -7.74 -13.06
CA ASP A 81 2.73 -8.36 -14.35
C ASP A 81 1.27 -8.77 -14.38
N ARG A 82 0.75 -9.18 -13.23
CA ARG A 82 -0.65 -9.57 -13.10
C ARG A 82 -1.60 -8.37 -12.95
N VAL A 83 -1.17 -7.31 -12.26
CA VAL A 83 -2.06 -6.20 -11.86
C VAL A 83 -1.99 -5.01 -12.82
N VAL A 84 -0.80 -4.73 -13.36
CA VAL A 84 -0.51 -3.59 -14.24
C VAL A 84 0.48 -3.98 -15.35
N PRO A 85 0.14 -4.95 -16.22
CA PRO A 85 1.06 -5.50 -17.23
C PRO A 85 1.61 -4.46 -18.20
N ASP A 86 0.79 -3.47 -18.60
CA ASP A 86 1.14 -2.48 -19.63
C ASP A 86 1.41 -1.08 -19.06
N ALA A 87 1.63 -0.97 -17.75
CA ALA A 87 1.86 0.31 -17.12
C ALA A 87 3.18 0.98 -17.57
N THR A 88 3.12 2.29 -17.72
CA THR A 88 4.30 3.13 -17.96
C THR A 88 4.72 3.79 -16.66
N VAL A 89 6.00 3.67 -16.29
CA VAL A 89 6.58 4.37 -15.14
C VAL A 89 7.46 5.51 -15.66
N ARG A 90 7.23 6.74 -15.19
CA ARG A 90 8.05 7.92 -15.47
C ARG A 90 8.79 8.30 -14.21
N HIS A 91 10.10 8.46 -14.31
CA HIS A 91 10.98 8.87 -13.22
C HIS A 91 11.54 10.29 -13.44
N LEU A 92 11.26 11.21 -12.51
CA LEU A 92 11.82 12.57 -12.54
C LEU A 92 12.84 12.72 -11.41
N GLY A 93 14.09 13.03 -11.74
CA GLY A 93 15.14 13.34 -10.77
C GLY A 93 15.50 14.82 -10.76
N ALA A 94 15.67 15.39 -9.57
CA ALA A 94 16.10 16.78 -9.40
C ALA A 94 16.90 16.98 -8.11
N GLY A 95 17.81 17.97 -8.12
CA GLY A 95 18.67 18.34 -7.00
C GLY A 95 17.90 18.92 -5.81
N SER A 96 16.74 19.52 -6.07
CA SER A 96 15.93 20.24 -5.08
C SER A 96 14.46 20.29 -5.48
N PHE A 97 13.57 20.61 -4.52
CA PHE A 97 12.14 20.77 -4.78
C PHE A 97 11.82 21.83 -5.86
N PRO A 98 12.42 23.04 -5.86
CA PRO A 98 12.19 24.01 -6.93
C PRO A 98 12.63 23.52 -8.31
N GLU A 99 13.73 22.75 -8.39
CA GLU A 99 14.14 22.12 -9.65
C GLU A 99 13.15 21.04 -10.10
N ALA A 100 12.68 20.21 -9.17
CA ALA A 100 11.68 19.18 -9.45
C ALA A 100 10.38 19.80 -9.96
N ALA A 101 9.88 20.86 -9.31
CA ALA A 101 8.67 21.57 -9.71
C ALA A 101 8.82 22.18 -11.11
N ARG A 102 9.95 22.82 -11.42
CA ARG A 102 10.22 23.37 -12.76
C ARG A 102 10.31 22.28 -13.83
N ALA A 103 11.02 21.20 -13.55
CA ALA A 103 11.17 20.08 -14.47
C ALA A 103 9.82 19.39 -14.74
N LEU A 104 8.99 19.25 -13.71
CA LEU A 104 7.64 18.72 -13.82
C LEU A 104 6.74 19.64 -14.66
N ALA A 105 6.72 20.95 -14.36
CA ALA A 105 5.96 21.92 -15.13
C ALA A 105 6.37 21.94 -16.62
N ALA A 106 7.68 21.88 -16.89
CA ALA A 106 8.21 21.81 -18.26
C ALA A 106 7.83 20.51 -18.97
N ALA A 107 7.92 19.35 -18.29
CA ALA A 107 7.54 18.06 -18.85
C ALA A 107 6.03 17.94 -19.15
N ARG A 108 5.22 18.82 -18.57
CA ARG A 108 3.76 18.87 -18.72
C ARG A 108 3.26 19.98 -19.62
N ALA A 109 4.12 20.92 -20.02
CA ALA A 109 3.76 22.01 -20.93
C ALA A 109 3.17 21.43 -22.23
N GLY A 110 1.86 21.58 -22.41
CA GLY A 110 1.11 21.07 -23.57
C GLY A 110 0.55 19.64 -23.46
N ARG A 111 0.60 19.00 -22.29
CA ARG A 111 0.06 17.64 -22.06
C ARG A 111 -1.00 17.64 -20.95
N ARG A 112 -2.24 17.25 -21.29
CA ARG A 112 -3.22 16.75 -20.32
C ARG A 112 -2.99 15.26 -20.20
N ASP A 113 -2.05 14.87 -19.35
CA ASP A 113 -1.75 13.46 -19.10
C ASP A 113 -2.54 12.99 -17.85
N ASP A 114 -3.22 11.85 -17.94
CA ASP A 114 -3.82 11.09 -16.83
C ASP A 114 -2.77 10.41 -15.93
N ASP A 115 -1.61 11.05 -15.75
CA ASP A 115 -0.54 10.55 -14.91
C ASP A 115 -1.02 10.49 -13.44
N LEU A 116 -0.61 9.43 -12.74
CA LEU A 116 -0.86 9.20 -11.32
C LEU A 116 0.47 9.33 -10.57
N LEU A 117 0.54 10.18 -9.54
CA LEU A 117 1.73 10.23 -8.70
C LEU A 117 1.79 8.99 -7.81
N ALA A 118 2.77 8.13 -8.07
CA ALA A 118 3.03 6.94 -7.28
C ALA A 118 3.87 7.27 -6.04
N LEU A 119 5.04 7.86 -6.25
CA LEU A 119 6.02 8.09 -5.17
C LEU A 119 6.73 9.44 -5.31
N VAL A 120 7.05 10.04 -4.17
CA VAL A 120 8.01 11.14 -4.00
C VAL A 120 9.06 10.67 -3.02
N LEU A 121 10.30 10.49 -3.49
CA LEU A 121 11.41 10.03 -2.68
C LEU A 121 12.36 11.20 -2.46
N VAL A 122 12.59 11.56 -1.20
CA VAL A 122 13.35 12.75 -0.83
C VAL A 122 14.57 12.32 -0.03
N GLU A 123 15.74 12.81 -0.40
CA GLU A 123 16.96 12.66 0.37
C GLU A 123 17.22 13.92 1.21
N THR A 124 17.56 13.72 2.48
CA THR A 124 17.89 14.78 3.43
C THR A 124 19.14 14.44 4.24
N ASP A 125 19.84 15.47 4.74
CA ASP A 125 21.03 15.25 5.57
C ASP A 125 20.71 14.77 7.00
N GLY A 126 19.44 14.82 7.46
CA GLY A 126 19.07 14.26 8.76
C GLY A 126 17.79 14.82 9.39
N PRO A 127 17.40 14.29 10.56
CA PRO A 127 16.24 14.74 11.32
C PRO A 127 16.54 16.05 12.06
N GLY A 128 15.85 17.10 11.66
CA GLY A 128 15.88 18.41 12.30
C GLY A 128 14.68 19.24 11.84
N ARG A 129 14.35 20.29 12.62
CA ARG A 129 13.20 21.16 12.33
C ARG A 129 13.30 21.87 10.98
N GLN A 130 14.50 22.33 10.61
CA GLN A 130 14.76 22.95 9.31
C GLN A 130 14.48 21.98 8.13
N PRO A 131 14.97 20.73 8.15
CA PRO A 131 14.57 19.70 7.19
C PRO A 131 13.05 19.49 7.07
N ASP A 132 12.29 19.44 8.17
CA ASP A 132 10.83 19.25 8.11
C ASP A 132 10.08 20.43 7.47
N GLU A 133 10.47 21.65 7.82
CA GLU A 133 9.91 22.87 7.21
C GLU A 133 10.25 22.94 5.72
N ALA A 134 11.49 22.57 5.34
CA ALA A 134 11.94 22.53 3.96
C ALA A 134 11.21 21.46 3.12
N VAL A 135 11.00 20.26 3.67
CA VAL A 135 10.21 19.20 3.01
C VAL A 135 8.77 19.64 2.84
N THR A 136 8.16 20.21 3.88
CA THR A 136 6.76 20.68 3.82
C THR A 136 6.58 21.79 2.77
N ALA A 137 7.45 22.80 2.77
CA ALA A 137 7.44 23.86 1.76
C ALA A 137 7.71 23.31 0.34
N GLY A 138 8.63 22.34 0.24
CA GLY A 138 8.96 21.67 -1.01
C GLY A 138 7.80 20.86 -1.59
N LEU A 139 7.05 20.15 -0.75
CA LEU A 139 5.85 19.41 -1.14
C LEU A 139 4.74 20.35 -1.60
N ALA A 140 4.59 21.53 -0.99
CA ALA A 140 3.65 22.55 -1.48
C ALA A 140 4.01 23.01 -2.91
N LEU A 141 5.29 23.31 -3.17
CA LEU A 141 5.77 23.66 -4.52
C LEU A 141 5.55 22.54 -5.54
N LEU A 142 5.75 21.28 -5.15
CA LEU A 142 5.45 20.14 -5.99
C LEU A 142 3.96 19.99 -6.25
N GLY A 143 3.11 20.18 -5.23
CA GLY A 143 1.66 20.12 -5.35
C GLY A 143 1.14 21.07 -6.42
N ASP A 144 1.64 22.31 -6.43
CA ASP A 144 1.29 23.30 -7.46
C ASP A 144 1.72 22.86 -8.87
N ALA A 145 2.92 22.27 -9.01
CA ALA A 145 3.41 21.75 -10.29
C ALA A 145 2.70 20.45 -10.73
N LEU A 146 2.04 19.76 -9.80
CA LEU A 146 1.22 18.57 -10.02
C LEU A 146 -0.25 18.90 -10.36
N ASP A 147 -0.61 20.15 -10.63
CA ASP A 147 -1.99 20.53 -11.00
C ASP A 147 -2.52 19.68 -12.17
N GLY A 148 -3.59 18.91 -11.98
CA GLY A 148 -4.12 17.97 -12.97
C GLY A 148 -3.46 16.58 -13.02
N VAL A 149 -2.49 16.28 -12.16
CA VAL A 149 -2.01 14.91 -11.85
C VAL A 149 -2.78 14.41 -10.64
N ARG A 150 -3.30 13.18 -10.66
CA ARG A 150 -3.97 12.64 -9.46
C ARG A 150 -2.91 12.27 -8.44
N HIS A 151 -2.98 12.89 -7.27
CA HIS A 151 -2.01 12.68 -6.21
C HIS A 151 -2.62 12.91 -4.82
N THR A 152 -2.00 12.30 -3.81
CA THR A 152 -2.24 12.60 -2.40
C THR A 152 -0.94 12.37 -1.66
N PHE A 153 -0.46 13.37 -0.92
CA PHE A 153 0.73 13.23 -0.09
C PHE A 153 0.37 12.54 1.22
N THR A 154 1.00 11.39 1.46
CA THR A 154 0.82 10.55 2.64
C THR A 154 2.16 9.92 3.01
N SER A 155 2.22 9.29 4.18
CA SER A 155 3.41 8.53 4.60
C SER A 155 3.78 7.35 3.71
N ARG A 156 2.92 6.97 2.77
CA ARG A 156 3.12 5.88 1.80
C ARG A 156 3.52 6.39 0.41
N THR A 157 3.13 7.61 0.07
CA THR A 157 3.43 8.23 -1.22
C THR A 157 4.64 9.15 -1.16
N VAL A 158 4.98 9.67 0.02
CA VAL A 158 6.16 10.51 0.25
C VAL A 158 7.08 9.83 1.26
N LEU A 159 8.30 9.49 0.82
CA LEU A 159 9.33 8.84 1.64
C LEU A 159 10.56 9.74 1.73
N VAL A 160 10.95 10.08 2.95
CA VAL A 160 12.11 10.92 3.27
C VAL A 160 13.21 10.04 3.84
N TYR A 161 14.34 9.98 3.15
CA TYR A 161 15.54 9.24 3.50
C TYR A 161 16.56 10.15 4.16
N ASP A 162 16.69 10.03 5.47
CA ASP A 162 17.65 10.78 6.28
C ASP A 162 19.01 10.08 6.31
N ARG A 163 20.08 10.82 5.96
CA ARG A 163 21.45 10.31 6.09
C ARG A 163 21.88 10.08 7.54
N ALA A 164 21.50 11.00 8.42
CA ALA A 164 21.76 10.84 9.84
C ALA A 164 20.81 9.78 10.43
N PRO A 165 21.26 9.00 11.43
CA PRO A 165 20.40 8.05 12.12
C PRO A 165 19.12 8.69 12.64
N LEU A 166 18.00 7.96 12.50
CA LEU A 166 16.73 8.41 13.05
C LEU A 166 16.81 8.46 14.59
N GLY A 167 16.24 9.51 15.17
CA GLY A 167 16.15 9.65 16.62
C GLY A 167 15.23 8.61 17.26
N ARG A 168 15.35 8.42 18.58
CA ARG A 168 14.47 7.51 19.36
C ARG A 168 12.99 7.92 19.34
N THR A 169 12.72 9.19 19.07
CA THR A 169 11.37 9.76 18.99
C THR A 169 11.23 10.45 17.64
N LEU A 170 10.24 10.01 16.86
CA LEU A 170 9.85 10.63 15.61
C LEU A 170 8.43 11.15 15.76
N ILE A 171 8.20 12.39 15.37
CA ILE A 171 6.84 12.92 15.25
C ILE A 171 6.31 12.43 13.90
N ALA A 172 5.16 11.75 13.91
CA ALA A 172 4.51 11.32 12.68
C ALA A 172 4.12 12.56 11.86
N GLY A 173 4.60 12.62 10.61
CA GLY A 173 4.28 13.66 9.65
C GLY A 173 3.46 13.13 8.47
N PRO A 174 3.13 13.99 7.49
CA PRO A 174 2.42 13.58 6.28
C PRO A 174 3.29 12.76 5.30
N TYR A 175 4.49 12.36 5.70
CA TYR A 175 5.45 11.57 4.93
C TYR A 175 6.11 10.50 5.83
N GLY A 176 6.57 9.41 5.23
CA GLY A 176 7.29 8.34 5.91
C GLY A 176 8.76 8.72 6.02
N ARG A 177 9.33 8.68 7.22
CA ARG A 177 10.78 8.88 7.43
C ARG A 177 11.48 7.52 7.51
N ARG A 178 12.60 7.41 6.81
CA ARG A 178 13.47 6.23 6.76
C ARG A 178 14.91 6.67 6.93
N GLN A 179 15.74 5.87 7.58
CA GLN A 179 17.17 6.07 7.50
C GLN A 179 17.61 5.67 6.10
N LEU A 180 18.38 6.53 5.43
CA LEU A 180 19.01 6.19 4.18
C LEU A 180 19.93 4.98 4.40
N PRO A 181 19.74 3.87 3.66
CA PRO A 181 20.59 2.70 3.80
C PRO A 181 22.03 2.98 3.34
N ASP A 182 23.01 2.39 4.04
CA ASP A 182 24.43 2.45 3.65
C ASP A 182 24.75 1.65 2.38
N ARG A 183 23.82 0.80 1.93
CA ARG A 183 24.00 -0.12 0.81
C ARG A 183 22.95 0.16 -0.26
N ASP A 184 23.42 0.39 -1.49
CA ASP A 184 22.56 0.72 -2.64
C ASP A 184 21.48 -0.32 -2.92
N TRP A 185 21.78 -1.62 -2.78
CA TRP A 185 20.80 -2.68 -3.00
C TRP A 185 19.67 -2.69 -1.96
N VAL A 186 19.92 -2.20 -0.75
CA VAL A 186 18.89 -2.07 0.30
C VAL A 186 17.95 -0.92 -0.07
N LEU A 187 18.51 0.22 -0.50
CA LEU A 187 17.70 1.32 -1.03
C LEU A 187 16.89 0.89 -2.25
N ALA A 188 17.50 0.14 -3.17
CA ALA A 188 16.79 -0.39 -4.33
C ALA A 188 15.65 -1.34 -3.94
N SER A 189 15.86 -2.20 -2.93
CA SER A 189 14.82 -3.09 -2.36
C SER A 189 13.66 -2.29 -1.81
N ASP A 190 13.98 -1.25 -1.05
CA ASP A 190 13.01 -0.38 -0.41
C ASP A 190 12.17 0.40 -1.42
N VAL A 191 12.77 0.87 -2.52
CA VAL A 191 12.07 1.52 -3.65
C VAL A 191 11.13 0.54 -4.34
N VAL A 192 11.59 -0.69 -4.61
CA VAL A 192 10.76 -1.74 -5.23
C VAL A 192 9.56 -2.07 -4.35
N VAL A 193 9.78 -2.25 -3.05
CA VAL A 193 8.71 -2.52 -2.08
C VAL A 193 7.73 -1.35 -2.03
N ALA A 194 8.21 -0.12 -1.83
CA ALA A 194 7.36 1.06 -1.74
C ALA A 194 6.48 1.26 -2.98
N PHE A 195 7.05 1.05 -4.18
CA PHE A 195 6.28 1.17 -5.42
C PHE A 195 5.21 0.08 -5.53
N THR A 196 5.57 -1.16 -5.20
CA THR A 196 4.66 -2.31 -5.29
C THR A 196 3.53 -2.20 -4.26
N ASP A 197 3.85 -1.73 -3.05
CA ASP A 197 2.89 -1.43 -1.99
C ASP A 197 1.89 -0.37 -2.43
N TRP A 198 2.38 0.72 -3.02
CA TRP A 198 1.51 1.76 -3.55
C TRP A 198 0.59 1.23 -4.65
N VAL A 199 1.12 0.44 -5.59
CA VAL A 199 0.30 -0.19 -6.63
C VAL A 199 -0.79 -1.06 -6.02
N GLN A 200 -0.49 -1.82 -4.96
CA GLN A 200 -1.51 -2.64 -4.30
C GLN A 200 -2.54 -1.82 -3.53
N LEU A 201 -2.07 -0.92 -2.67
CA LEU A 201 -2.90 -0.28 -1.64
C LEU A 201 -3.62 0.96 -2.14
N ASP A 202 -3.03 1.70 -3.08
CA ASP A 202 -3.58 2.95 -3.58
C ASP A 202 -4.13 2.82 -5.00
N TYR A 203 -3.43 2.14 -5.90
CA TYR A 203 -3.92 1.96 -7.28
C TYR A 203 -4.96 0.83 -7.38
N ALA A 204 -4.55 -0.41 -7.11
CA ALA A 204 -5.37 -1.60 -7.29
C ALA A 204 -6.54 -1.62 -6.30
N SER A 205 -6.33 -1.26 -5.03
CA SER A 205 -7.43 -1.20 -4.07
C SER A 205 -8.45 -0.09 -4.39
N SER A 206 -8.03 1.03 -4.97
CA SER A 206 -8.97 2.09 -5.38
C SER A 206 -9.68 1.76 -6.68
N ALA A 207 -9.01 1.09 -7.63
CA ALA A 207 -9.64 0.50 -8.79
C ALA A 207 -10.67 -0.56 -8.38
N LEU A 208 -10.30 -1.44 -7.43
CA LEU A 208 -11.18 -2.45 -6.85
C LEU A 208 -12.34 -1.83 -6.06
N ARG A 209 -12.15 -0.72 -5.35
CA ARG A 209 -13.25 0.02 -4.69
C ARG A 209 -14.16 0.73 -5.70
N GLY A 210 -13.61 1.20 -6.81
CA GLY A 210 -14.38 1.77 -7.92
C GLY A 210 -15.13 0.71 -8.74
N SER A 211 -14.62 -0.52 -8.81
CA SER A 211 -15.24 -1.65 -9.51
C SER A 211 -16.06 -2.57 -8.60
N SER A 212 -15.85 -2.50 -7.28
CA SER A 212 -16.71 -3.16 -6.30
C SER A 212 -18.02 -2.41 -6.30
N ALA A 213 -19.08 -3.08 -6.73
CA ALA A 213 -20.42 -2.58 -6.53
C ALA A 213 -20.54 -2.12 -5.07
N ALA A 214 -20.98 -0.88 -4.87
CA ALA A 214 -21.28 -0.27 -3.57
C ALA A 214 -22.51 -0.93 -2.94
N GLY A 215 -22.45 -2.25 -2.78
CA GLY A 215 -23.49 -3.08 -2.21
C GLY A 215 -22.94 -3.83 -1.00
N PRO A 216 -23.83 -4.15 -0.04
CA PRO A 216 -23.44 -4.85 1.18
C PRO A 216 -22.80 -6.21 0.85
N SER A 217 -21.77 -6.56 1.62
CA SER A 217 -21.13 -7.87 1.61
C SER A 217 -22.16 -8.95 1.89
N LEU A 218 -22.40 -9.82 0.90
CA LEU A 218 -23.25 -11.01 1.06
C LEU A 218 -22.81 -11.84 2.27
N LEU A 219 -21.49 -12.00 2.48
CA LEU A 219 -20.95 -12.73 3.63
C LEU A 219 -21.29 -12.02 4.95
N GLY A 220 -21.16 -10.69 5.00
CA GLY A 220 -21.50 -9.92 6.19
C GLY A 220 -22.97 -10.08 6.56
N GLY A 221 -23.86 -9.97 5.57
CA GLY A 221 -25.30 -10.17 5.74
C GLY A 221 -25.66 -11.57 6.24
N GLU A 222 -25.11 -12.63 5.64
CA GLU A 222 -25.40 -14.01 6.04
C GLU A 222 -24.88 -14.36 7.45
N LEU A 223 -23.67 -13.90 7.81
CA LEU A 223 -23.12 -14.10 9.15
C LEU A 223 -23.97 -13.41 10.22
N ALA A 224 -24.35 -12.15 9.96
CA ALA A 224 -25.17 -11.37 10.88
C ALA A 224 -26.58 -11.98 11.02
N ALA A 225 -27.22 -12.36 9.90
CA ALA A 225 -28.53 -13.02 9.91
C ALA A 225 -28.51 -14.34 10.68
N PHE A 226 -27.46 -15.15 10.50
CA PHE A 226 -27.28 -16.38 11.26
C PHE A 226 -27.16 -16.09 12.77
N LEU A 227 -26.33 -15.13 13.17
CA LEU A 227 -26.11 -14.80 14.58
C LEU A 227 -27.34 -14.17 15.23
N ASP A 228 -28.08 -13.33 14.51
CA ASP A 228 -29.37 -12.80 14.95
C ASP A 228 -30.38 -13.91 15.20
N ALA A 229 -30.49 -14.86 14.26
CA ALA A 229 -31.39 -16.00 14.42
C ALA A 229 -31.04 -16.87 15.64
N ARG A 230 -29.77 -16.87 16.09
CA ARG A 230 -29.31 -17.68 17.23
C ARG A 230 -29.25 -16.93 18.56
N ALA A 231 -29.00 -15.63 18.55
CA ALA A 231 -28.70 -14.86 19.75
C ALA A 231 -29.41 -13.50 19.81
N GLY A 232 -30.12 -13.08 18.76
CA GLY A 232 -30.69 -11.74 18.64
C GLY A 232 -29.63 -10.65 18.87
N ALA A 233 -29.97 -9.63 19.64
CA ALA A 233 -29.06 -8.54 20.00
C ALA A 233 -27.90 -8.95 20.96
N ARG A 234 -27.79 -10.23 21.33
CA ARG A 234 -26.81 -10.68 22.33
C ARG A 234 -25.47 -11.11 21.77
N TRP A 235 -25.28 -11.26 20.46
CA TRP A 235 -23.94 -11.56 19.92
C TRP A 235 -23.07 -10.30 19.83
N GLY A 236 -21.74 -10.44 19.84
CA GLY A 236 -20.80 -9.31 19.75
C GLY A 236 -19.92 -9.35 18.50
N LEU A 237 -19.71 -8.19 17.86
CA LEU A 237 -18.79 -8.00 16.74
C LEU A 237 -17.44 -7.50 17.24
N HIS A 238 -16.38 -8.26 17.00
CA HIS A 238 -15.03 -7.96 17.45
C HIS A 238 -14.12 -7.85 16.23
N TYR A 239 -13.34 -6.79 16.06
CA TYR A 239 -12.48 -6.69 14.88
C TYR A 239 -11.18 -5.92 15.10
N TYR A 240 -10.20 -6.22 14.24
CA TYR A 240 -9.00 -5.44 14.04
C TYR A 240 -8.99 -4.87 12.62
N THR A 241 -8.63 -3.60 12.47
CA THR A 241 -8.72 -2.91 11.18
C THR A 241 -7.65 -3.40 10.20
N GLY A 242 -8.07 -3.81 9.00
CA GLY A 242 -7.20 -4.15 7.88
C GLY A 242 -7.86 -3.79 6.56
N SER A 243 -7.08 -3.39 5.55
CA SER A 243 -7.59 -2.91 4.25
C SER A 243 -8.48 -3.93 3.55
N VAL A 244 -8.12 -5.22 3.62
CA VAL A 244 -8.82 -6.33 2.97
C VAL A 244 -10.20 -6.61 3.59
N VAL A 245 -10.34 -6.43 4.91
CA VAL A 245 -11.59 -6.72 5.64
C VAL A 245 -12.46 -5.48 5.88
N SER A 246 -12.00 -4.30 5.46
CA SER A 246 -12.67 -3.02 5.74
C SER A 246 -14.14 -2.97 5.29
N GLY A 247 -14.46 -3.47 4.10
CA GLY A 247 -15.84 -3.52 3.60
C GLY A 247 -16.73 -4.43 4.46
N LEU A 248 -16.27 -5.65 4.75
CA LEU A 248 -16.98 -6.59 5.62
C LEU A 248 -17.20 -6.02 7.03
N ILE A 249 -16.20 -5.35 7.60
CA ILE A 249 -16.32 -4.69 8.91
C ILE A 249 -17.40 -3.61 8.86
N GLY A 250 -17.37 -2.72 7.86
CA GLY A 250 -18.35 -1.65 7.72
C GLY A 250 -19.79 -2.16 7.67
N ASP A 251 -20.04 -3.19 6.87
CA ASP A 251 -21.38 -3.80 6.76
C ASP A 251 -21.84 -4.42 8.09
N LEU A 252 -20.93 -5.10 8.80
CA LEU A 252 -21.23 -5.73 10.09
C LEU A 252 -21.41 -4.68 11.20
N GLU A 253 -20.69 -3.57 11.17
CA GLU A 253 -20.88 -2.46 12.11
C GLU A 253 -22.25 -1.80 11.93
N GLU A 254 -22.66 -1.53 10.69
CA GLU A 254 -24.00 -0.98 10.41
C GLU A 254 -25.09 -1.94 10.90
N HIS A 255 -24.93 -3.24 10.64
CA HIS A 255 -25.87 -4.25 11.13
C HIS A 255 -25.90 -4.32 12.66
N ALA A 256 -24.74 -4.41 13.31
CA ALA A 256 -24.64 -4.47 14.76
C ALA A 256 -25.24 -3.22 15.42
N ALA A 257 -25.01 -2.03 14.85
CA ALA A 257 -25.59 -0.79 15.32
C ALA A 257 -27.12 -0.80 15.22
N ARG A 258 -27.69 -1.25 14.09
CA ARG A 258 -29.16 -1.34 13.91
C ARG A 258 -29.81 -2.34 14.87
N ALA A 259 -29.13 -3.46 15.17
CA ALA A 259 -29.65 -4.53 16.01
C ALA A 259 -29.32 -4.36 17.51
N GLY A 260 -28.51 -3.36 17.88
CA GLY A 260 -28.10 -3.08 19.26
C GLY A 260 -27.05 -4.05 19.80
N ASN A 261 -26.30 -4.70 18.91
CA ASN A 261 -25.21 -5.61 19.26
C ASN A 261 -23.94 -4.82 19.64
N PRO A 262 -23.21 -5.24 20.68
CA PRO A 262 -21.96 -4.58 21.04
C PRO A 262 -20.87 -4.83 20.00
N VAL A 263 -20.10 -3.78 19.75
CA VAL A 263 -18.93 -3.78 18.86
C VAL A 263 -17.67 -3.50 19.69
N LEU A 264 -16.67 -4.36 19.56
CA LEU A 264 -15.37 -4.24 20.23
C LEU A 264 -14.26 -4.12 19.18
N ARG A 265 -13.63 -2.94 19.15
CA ARG A 265 -12.39 -2.74 18.40
C ARG A 265 -11.19 -2.96 19.33
N GLY A 266 -10.42 -4.00 19.07
CA GLY A 266 -9.24 -4.36 19.86
C GLY A 266 -7.94 -3.85 19.22
N PRO A 267 -6.90 -3.50 20.00
CA PRO A 267 -5.58 -3.15 19.47
C PRO A 267 -4.73 -4.37 19.07
N SER A 268 -5.21 -5.60 19.30
CA SER A 268 -4.56 -6.85 18.88
C SER A 268 -5.54 -8.03 18.91
N GLU A 269 -5.20 -9.13 18.26
CA GLU A 269 -5.93 -10.40 18.20
C GLU A 269 -6.13 -10.99 19.59
N HIS A 270 -5.07 -10.90 20.41
CA HIS A 270 -5.13 -11.31 21.80
C HIS A 270 -6.24 -10.57 22.55
N SER A 271 -6.33 -9.24 22.37
CA SER A 271 -7.38 -8.45 23.00
C SER A 271 -8.78 -8.82 22.50
N LEU A 272 -8.94 -9.12 21.20
CA LEU A 272 -10.22 -9.53 20.61
C LEU A 272 -10.69 -10.87 21.16
N ALA A 273 -9.77 -11.83 21.28
CA ALA A 273 -10.06 -13.15 21.83
C ALA A 273 -10.37 -13.09 23.33
N CYS A 274 -9.63 -12.28 24.10
CA CYS A 274 -9.93 -12.05 25.51
C CYS A 274 -11.30 -11.39 25.70
N GLY A 275 -11.66 -10.41 24.86
CA GLY A 275 -13.00 -9.82 24.84
C GLY A 275 -14.08 -10.86 24.53
N ALA A 276 -13.84 -11.73 23.54
CA ALA A 276 -14.79 -12.78 23.16
C ALA A 276 -14.99 -13.81 24.28
N LEU A 277 -13.90 -14.21 24.93
CA LEU A 277 -13.93 -15.09 26.09
C LEU A 277 -14.70 -14.49 27.25
N ALA A 278 -14.44 -13.21 27.57
CA ALA A 278 -15.14 -12.50 28.64
C ALA A 278 -16.65 -12.43 28.37
N ARG A 279 -17.05 -12.05 27.15
CA ARG A 279 -18.47 -12.03 26.74
C ARG A 279 -19.14 -13.39 26.84
N TRP A 280 -18.43 -14.44 26.45
CA TRP A 280 -18.95 -15.80 26.56
C TRP A 280 -19.15 -16.22 28.02
N GLN A 281 -18.16 -15.98 28.89
CA GLN A 281 -18.21 -16.42 30.28
C GLN A 281 -19.20 -15.61 31.13
N LEU A 282 -19.34 -14.30 30.87
CA LEU A 282 -20.22 -13.43 31.63
C LEU A 282 -21.67 -13.51 31.15
N ASP A 283 -21.88 -13.50 29.82
CA ASP A 283 -23.21 -13.29 29.24
C ASP A 283 -23.74 -14.51 28.47
N GLY A 284 -22.93 -15.55 28.28
CA GLY A 284 -23.25 -16.67 27.39
C GLY A 284 -23.44 -16.22 25.93
N ALA A 285 -22.85 -15.08 25.56
CA ALA A 285 -23.04 -14.40 24.30
C ALA A 285 -22.06 -14.92 23.23
N PRO A 286 -22.54 -15.34 22.05
CA PRO A 286 -21.64 -15.73 20.98
C PRO A 286 -20.97 -14.51 20.34
N PHE A 287 -19.87 -14.74 19.62
CA PHE A 287 -19.06 -13.68 19.04
C PHE A 287 -18.80 -13.89 17.54
N LEU A 288 -18.47 -12.80 16.86
CA LEU A 288 -17.90 -12.77 15.52
C LEU A 288 -16.61 -11.96 15.57
N ILE A 289 -15.47 -12.60 15.32
CA ILE A 289 -14.18 -11.91 15.21
C ILE A 289 -13.83 -11.76 13.72
N VAL A 290 -13.51 -10.54 13.27
CA VAL A 290 -13.04 -10.28 11.89
C VAL A 290 -11.60 -9.74 11.93
N VAL A 291 -10.69 -10.41 11.22
CA VAL A 291 -9.26 -10.06 11.20
C VAL A 291 -8.66 -10.20 9.79
N THR A 292 -7.58 -9.46 9.53
CA THR A 292 -6.86 -9.51 8.25
C THR A 292 -5.94 -10.73 8.13
N SER A 293 -5.40 -10.95 6.93
CA SER A 293 -4.46 -12.04 6.62
C SER A 293 -3.18 -11.98 7.45
N GLY A 294 -2.67 -13.15 7.84
CA GLY A 294 -1.41 -13.29 8.60
C GLY A 294 -1.56 -13.16 10.12
N MET A 295 -2.69 -12.66 10.62
CA MET A 295 -2.89 -12.42 12.05
C MET A 295 -3.44 -13.64 12.80
N ILE A 296 -3.82 -14.71 12.09
CA ILE A 296 -4.32 -15.94 12.75
C ILE A 296 -3.27 -16.60 13.65
N ASP A 297 -1.98 -16.39 13.36
CA ASP A 297 -0.90 -16.94 14.19
C ASP A 297 -0.79 -16.24 15.55
N GLU A 298 -1.22 -14.99 15.66
CA GLU A 298 -1.26 -14.24 16.92
C GLU A 298 -2.39 -14.71 17.85
N PHE A 299 -3.37 -15.44 17.31
CA PHE A 299 -4.45 -16.05 18.09
C PHE A 299 -4.06 -17.37 18.76
N ARG A 300 -2.90 -17.99 18.46
CA ARG A 300 -2.59 -19.37 18.88
C ARG A 300 -2.77 -19.61 20.39
N GLY A 301 -2.31 -18.70 21.23
CA GLY A 301 -2.43 -18.82 22.68
C GLY A 301 -3.86 -18.63 23.19
N THR A 302 -4.65 -17.78 22.56
CA THR A 302 -6.01 -17.42 23.00
C THR A 302 -7.10 -18.30 22.40
N LEU A 303 -6.85 -18.94 21.26
CA LEU A 303 -7.73 -19.98 20.70
C LEU A 303 -7.84 -21.18 21.61
N ALA A 304 -6.76 -21.56 22.29
CA ALA A 304 -6.79 -22.61 23.30
C ALA A 304 -7.81 -22.28 24.41
N ASN A 305 -7.80 -21.05 24.92
CA ASN A 305 -8.73 -20.59 25.95
C ASN A 305 -10.18 -20.53 25.44
N LEU A 306 -10.42 -20.05 24.22
CA LEU A 306 -11.76 -20.05 23.61
C LEU A 306 -12.29 -21.47 23.42
N ARG A 307 -11.44 -22.40 22.98
CA ARG A 307 -11.78 -23.81 22.81
C ARG A 307 -12.09 -24.48 24.15
N GLU A 308 -11.24 -24.31 25.16
CA GLU A 308 -11.38 -24.92 26.48
C GLU A 308 -12.62 -24.41 27.23
N SER A 309 -12.93 -23.12 27.08
CA SER A 309 -14.17 -22.52 27.61
C SER A 309 -15.42 -22.85 26.77
N ARG A 310 -15.25 -23.56 25.65
CA ARG A 310 -16.30 -23.88 24.67
C ARG A 310 -17.05 -22.64 24.18
N ALA A 311 -16.32 -21.53 24.04
CA ALA A 311 -16.85 -20.27 23.56
C ALA A 311 -17.38 -20.44 22.13
N ARG A 312 -18.61 -19.97 21.90
CA ARG A 312 -19.29 -20.13 20.61
C ARG A 312 -19.15 -18.88 19.78
N GLY A 313 -18.68 -19.01 18.55
CA GLY A 313 -18.54 -17.88 17.66
C GLY A 313 -17.86 -18.25 16.36
N PHE A 314 -17.72 -17.25 15.50
CA PHE A 314 -16.95 -17.35 14.27
C PHE A 314 -15.72 -16.47 14.35
N ILE A 315 -14.63 -16.93 13.71
CA ILE A 315 -13.46 -16.12 13.42
C ILE A 315 -13.32 -16.12 11.91
N VAL A 316 -13.48 -14.94 11.31
CA VAL A 316 -13.37 -14.71 9.89
C VAL A 316 -12.04 -14.05 9.63
N CYS A 317 -11.15 -14.78 8.98
CA CYS A 317 -9.85 -14.29 8.55
C CYS A 317 -9.91 -14.03 7.05
N ALA A 318 -9.48 -12.85 6.62
CA ALA A 318 -9.13 -12.69 5.22
C ALA A 318 -7.93 -13.58 4.93
N ASP A 319 -8.04 -14.42 3.90
CA ASP A 319 -6.90 -15.11 3.32
C ASP A 319 -6.53 -14.43 2.00
N SER A 320 -5.24 -14.32 1.75
CA SER A 320 -4.74 -13.70 0.54
C SER A 320 -4.71 -14.74 -0.58
N SER A 321 -5.22 -14.38 -1.76
CA SER A 321 -5.13 -15.24 -2.94
C SER A 321 -3.66 -15.64 -3.19
N PRO A 322 -3.37 -16.90 -3.58
CA PRO A 322 -2.03 -17.31 -3.97
C PRO A 322 -1.46 -16.36 -5.04
N GLY A 323 -0.42 -15.61 -4.69
CA GLY A 323 0.21 -14.60 -5.56
C GLY A 323 -0.16 -13.14 -5.26
N ALA A 324 -0.97 -12.84 -4.25
CA ALA A 324 -1.09 -11.48 -3.71
C ALA A 324 0.27 -10.98 -3.20
N TRP A 325 0.59 -9.72 -3.49
CA TRP A 325 1.70 -9.04 -2.84
C TRP A 325 1.33 -8.77 -1.38
N PHE A 326 2.31 -8.89 -0.49
CA PHE A 326 2.14 -8.60 0.93
C PHE A 326 2.96 -7.35 1.20
N PRO A 327 2.33 -6.21 1.53
CA PRO A 327 3.07 -5.05 1.98
C PRO A 327 3.78 -5.37 3.29
N PHE A 328 5.05 -4.98 3.38
CA PHE A 328 5.91 -5.21 4.55
C PHE A 328 6.11 -3.91 5.34
#